data_AF-A0A259JW73-F1
#
_entry.id   AF-A0A259JW73-F1
#
_cell.length_a   1.000
_cell.length_b   1.000
_cell.length_c   1.000
_cell.angle_alpha   90.00
_cell.angle_beta   90.00
_cell.angle_gamma   90.00
#
_symmetry.space_group_name_H-M   'P 1'
#
loop_
_entity.id
_entity.type
_entity.pdbx_description
1 polymer ?
#
loop_
_entity_poly.entity_id
_entity_poly.type
_entity_poly.pdbx_seq_one_letter_code
_entity_poly.pdbx_strand_id
1 'polypeptide(L)'
;IVLDIDHFKRINDLHGHPVGDMVLVRLVASGICHTDVDFCEGGGSGPVVLSEALSPFGPLPFTARTDDGYIHLVEEEGAEEYGHTQAFGRMTAFHGQMGMYTRALTYMLSHGADGLRQVSEDAVLNANYILRAMEDVLHAPFAHSGPCMHEALFGDKGFAEGLTTLDLAKGLIDEGYHPMTMYFPLVVHGAMLVEPTETESKATIDQFITAFRSVAERAKAGDETLKTAPHYAPRSRLDETLAARKPMLSFLEGDGE
;
A
#
# COMPACT_ATOMS: atom_id res chain seq x y z
N ILE A 1 10.24 -14.65 -8.40
CA ILE A 1 10.83 -14.82 -7.05
C ILE A 1 9.72 -14.94 -6.02
N VAL A 2 9.43 -16.12 -5.47
CA VAL A 2 8.32 -16.29 -4.51
C VAL A 2 8.65 -15.82 -3.11
N LEU A 3 7.57 -15.57 -2.37
CA LEU A 3 7.39 -16.14 -1.05
C LEU A 3 6.10 -16.97 -1.07
N ASP A 4 6.22 -18.29 -1.01
CA ASP A 4 5.09 -19.18 -0.75
C ASP A 4 4.69 -18.90 0.70
N ILE A 5 3.64 -18.09 0.88
CA ILE A 5 3.20 -17.60 2.18
C ILE A 5 2.82 -18.78 3.09
N ASP A 6 2.30 -19.88 2.55
CA ASP A 6 1.92 -21.08 3.31
C ASP A 6 3.13 -21.91 3.75
N HIS A 7 4.26 -21.85 3.02
CA HIS A 7 5.54 -22.38 3.50
C HIS A 7 6.27 -21.42 4.45
N PHE A 8 6.28 -20.12 4.16
CA PHE A 8 6.93 -19.13 5.01
C PHE A 8 6.27 -19.05 6.39
N LYS A 9 4.92 -19.08 6.43
CA LYS A 9 4.16 -19.19 7.67
C LYS A 9 4.53 -20.48 8.42
N ARG A 10 4.62 -21.63 7.74
CA ARG A 10 5.07 -22.90 8.37
C ARG A 10 6.49 -22.81 8.93
N ILE A 11 7.40 -22.09 8.30
CA ILE A 11 8.77 -21.86 8.82
C ILE A 11 8.70 -21.04 10.12
N ASN A 12 7.88 -19.99 10.17
CA ASN A 12 7.65 -19.22 11.41
C ASN A 12 6.97 -20.07 12.50
N ASP A 13 5.95 -20.85 12.14
CA ASP A 13 5.21 -21.72 13.08
C ASP A 13 6.10 -22.84 13.67
N LEU A 14 7.09 -23.35 12.90
CA LEU A 14 7.97 -24.46 13.32
C LEU A 14 9.30 -24.02 13.96
N HIS A 15 9.83 -22.87 13.58
CA HIS A 15 11.18 -22.43 13.95
C HIS A 15 11.23 -21.06 14.62
N GLY A 16 10.09 -20.38 14.72
CA GLY A 16 9.95 -19.04 15.28
C GLY A 16 10.33 -17.94 14.29
N HIS A 17 9.71 -16.77 14.47
CA HIS A 17 9.96 -15.57 13.65
C HIS A 17 11.45 -15.23 13.42
N PRO A 18 12.38 -15.34 14.39
CA PRO A 18 13.79 -15.05 14.13
C PRO A 18 14.44 -15.91 13.04
N VAL A 19 13.93 -17.12 12.79
CA VAL A 19 14.42 -17.99 11.71
C VAL A 19 13.80 -17.61 10.37
N GLY A 20 12.52 -17.23 10.34
CA GLY A 20 11.88 -16.66 9.16
C GLY A 20 12.52 -15.34 8.72
N ASP A 21 12.80 -14.44 9.66
CA ASP A 21 13.57 -13.21 9.44
C ASP A 21 14.91 -13.54 8.78
N MET A 22 15.65 -14.53 9.30
CA MET A 22 16.95 -14.93 8.77
C MET A 22 16.87 -15.57 7.37
N VAL A 23 15.76 -16.23 7.04
CA VAL A 23 15.46 -16.76 5.70
C VAL A 23 15.13 -15.63 4.73
N LEU A 24 14.28 -14.68 5.11
CA LEU A 24 14.00 -13.45 4.35
C LEU A 24 15.29 -12.68 4.06
N VAL A 25 16.13 -12.45 5.07
CA VAL A 25 17.40 -11.73 4.93
C VAL A 25 18.36 -12.43 3.98
N ARG A 26 18.44 -13.78 4.02
CA ARG A 26 19.23 -14.55 3.04
C ARG A 26 18.66 -14.47 1.63
N LEU A 27 17.33 -14.50 1.49
CA LEU A 27 16.63 -14.36 0.21
C LEU A 27 16.92 -12.97 -0.39
N VAL A 28 16.68 -11.89 0.36
CA VAL A 28 17.05 -10.50 0.01
C VAL A 28 18.53 -10.41 -0.40
N ALA A 29 19.46 -10.88 0.44
CA ALA A 29 20.90 -10.80 0.20
C ALA A 29 21.38 -11.65 -1.00
N SER A 30 20.60 -12.64 -1.42
CA SER A 30 20.87 -13.44 -2.62
C SER A 30 20.31 -12.81 -3.92
N GLY A 31 19.69 -11.62 -3.83
CA GLY A 31 19.01 -10.93 -4.93
C GLY A 31 17.55 -11.37 -5.14
N ILE A 32 16.97 -12.06 -4.15
CA ILE A 32 15.75 -12.88 -4.28
C ILE A 32 14.72 -12.42 -3.24
N CYS A 33 14.33 -11.14 -3.24
CA CYS A 33 13.16 -10.66 -2.51
C CYS A 33 12.61 -9.36 -3.09
N HIS A 34 11.30 -9.16 -2.95
CA HIS A 34 10.64 -7.88 -3.16
C HIS A 34 9.51 -7.70 -2.14
N THR A 35 9.44 -6.52 -1.54
CA THR A 35 8.21 -5.94 -1.00
C THR A 35 7.43 -5.31 -2.15
N ASP A 36 6.15 -5.02 -1.94
CA ASP A 36 5.51 -3.93 -2.69
C ASP A 36 6.30 -2.65 -2.40
N VAL A 37 6.64 -1.90 -3.46
CA VAL A 37 7.39 -0.66 -3.34
C VAL A 37 6.54 0.44 -3.98
N ASP A 38 5.60 0.96 -3.20
CA ASP A 38 4.75 2.09 -3.58
C ASP A 38 5.56 3.39 -3.63
N PHE A 39 6.34 3.54 -4.71
CA PHE A 39 6.88 4.83 -5.12
C PHE A 39 5.89 5.54 -6.02
N CYS A 40 5.20 6.53 -5.45
CA CYS A 40 4.44 7.64 -6.06
C CYS A 40 4.00 7.48 -7.54
N GLU A 41 2.68 7.36 -7.74
CA GLU A 41 1.91 7.53 -8.99
C GLU A 41 2.73 7.81 -10.27
N GLY A 42 3.21 6.75 -10.93
CA GLY A 42 3.91 6.91 -12.21
C GLY A 42 4.86 5.76 -12.56
N GLY A 43 4.30 4.61 -12.94
CA GLY A 43 5.06 3.42 -13.31
C GLY A 43 5.47 2.58 -12.10
N GLY A 44 4.59 1.68 -11.69
CA GLY A 44 4.88 0.66 -10.68
C GLY A 44 5.49 -0.61 -11.28
N SER A 45 6.05 -1.45 -10.42
CA SER A 45 6.56 -2.78 -10.79
C SER A 45 5.94 -3.84 -9.88
N GLY A 46 5.29 -4.85 -10.46
CA GLY A 46 4.74 -6.00 -9.74
C GLY A 46 5.61 -7.25 -9.98
N PRO A 47 6.74 -7.42 -9.26
CA PRO A 47 7.65 -8.54 -9.42
C PRO A 47 7.00 -9.86 -8.97
N VAL A 48 6.74 -10.78 -9.92
CA VAL A 48 5.97 -12.01 -9.65
C VAL A 48 6.78 -13.15 -9.03
N VAL A 49 5.99 -14.04 -8.43
CA VAL A 49 6.17 -14.81 -7.21
C VAL A 49 5.97 -16.30 -7.53
N LEU A 50 7.06 -17.08 -7.67
CA LEU A 50 6.99 -18.50 -8.08
C LEU A 50 7.91 -19.43 -7.26
N SER A 51 7.29 -20.38 -6.56
CA SER A 51 7.94 -21.43 -5.75
C SER A 51 8.57 -22.49 -6.64
N GLU A 52 9.38 -23.41 -6.11
CA GLU A 52 10.02 -24.47 -6.91
C GLU A 52 9.02 -25.32 -7.70
N ALA A 53 7.84 -25.61 -7.15
CA ALA A 53 6.78 -26.33 -7.84
C ALA A 53 6.10 -25.51 -8.97
N LEU A 54 6.19 -24.18 -8.92
CA LEU A 54 5.57 -23.26 -9.88
C LEU A 54 6.59 -22.60 -10.82
N SER A 55 7.88 -22.63 -10.50
CA SER A 55 8.93 -21.98 -11.28
C SER A 55 9.03 -22.48 -12.72
N PRO A 56 8.81 -23.77 -13.07
CA PRO A 56 8.85 -24.23 -14.47
C PRO A 56 7.78 -23.59 -15.38
N PHE A 57 6.75 -22.99 -14.79
CA PHE A 57 5.67 -22.32 -15.52
C PHE A 57 5.90 -20.82 -15.67
N GLY A 58 6.96 -20.26 -15.07
CA GLY A 58 7.13 -18.82 -14.95
C GLY A 58 7.23 -18.03 -16.26
N PRO A 59 6.90 -16.72 -16.23
CA PRO A 59 7.01 -15.88 -17.40
C PRO A 59 8.47 -15.67 -17.81
N LEU A 60 8.66 -15.41 -19.10
CA LEU A 60 9.96 -15.00 -19.66
C LEU A 60 10.04 -13.46 -19.79
N PRO A 61 11.24 -12.87 -19.67
CA PRO A 61 12.51 -13.49 -19.30
C PRO A 61 12.70 -13.58 -17.78
N PHE A 62 13.64 -14.40 -17.33
CA PHE A 62 14.06 -14.49 -15.92
C PHE A 62 15.58 -14.50 -15.78
N THR A 63 16.09 -14.32 -14.56
CA THR A 63 17.52 -14.43 -14.27
C THR A 63 17.85 -15.77 -13.61
N ALA A 64 18.94 -16.41 -14.06
CA ALA A 64 19.45 -17.67 -13.53
C ALA A 64 20.90 -17.49 -13.08
N ARG A 65 21.28 -18.06 -11.93
CA ARG A 65 22.68 -18.11 -11.49
C ARG A 65 23.23 -19.51 -11.70
N THR A 66 24.30 -19.63 -12.47
CA THR A 66 24.99 -20.87 -12.80
C THR A 66 26.06 -21.24 -11.76
N ASP A 67 26.57 -22.47 -11.83
CA ASP A 67 27.56 -23.02 -10.87
C ASP A 67 28.91 -22.27 -10.86
N ASP A 68 29.24 -21.58 -11.95
CA ASP A 68 30.38 -20.69 -12.08
C ASP A 68 30.18 -19.31 -11.40
N GLY A 69 29.00 -19.07 -10.84
CA GLY A 69 28.62 -17.85 -10.12
C GLY A 69 28.11 -16.72 -11.00
N TYR A 70 28.08 -16.88 -12.33
CA TYR A 70 27.56 -15.85 -13.23
C TYR A 70 26.03 -15.81 -13.20
N ILE A 71 25.47 -14.61 -13.43
CA ILE A 71 24.02 -14.41 -13.55
C ILE A 71 23.71 -14.21 -15.03
N HIS A 72 22.95 -15.14 -15.58
CA HIS A 72 22.46 -15.12 -16.95
C HIS A 72 21.04 -14.58 -16.99
N LEU A 73 20.75 -13.87 -18.07
CA LEU A 73 19.41 -13.49 -18.46
C LEU A 73 18.88 -14.56 -19.42
N VAL A 74 17.85 -15.28 -19.02
CA VAL A 74 17.24 -16.36 -19.79
C VAL A 74 16.05 -15.80 -20.59
N GLU A 75 16.28 -15.66 -21.89
CA GLU A 75 15.28 -15.32 -22.90
C GLU A 75 14.64 -16.59 -23.50
N GLU A 76 13.61 -16.42 -24.32
CA GLU A 76 12.82 -17.52 -24.92
C GLU A 76 13.68 -18.55 -25.67
N GLU A 77 14.70 -18.11 -26.41
CA GLU A 77 15.63 -18.97 -27.14
C GLU A 77 16.49 -19.86 -26.23
N GLY A 78 16.74 -19.44 -24.99
CA GLY A 78 17.54 -20.18 -24.01
C GLY A 78 16.72 -21.01 -23.01
N ALA A 79 15.39 -20.85 -22.99
CA ALA A 79 14.54 -21.41 -21.93
C ALA A 79 14.67 -22.94 -21.77
N GLU A 80 14.82 -23.67 -22.88
CA GLU A 80 14.99 -25.13 -22.85
C GLU A 80 16.28 -25.58 -22.14
N GLU A 81 17.39 -24.84 -22.29
CA GLU A 81 18.69 -25.15 -21.67
C GLU A 81 18.63 -25.07 -20.13
N TYR A 82 17.75 -24.22 -19.60
CA TYR A 82 17.48 -24.05 -18.18
C TYR A 82 16.29 -24.91 -17.68
N GLY A 83 15.81 -25.86 -18.49
CA GLY A 83 14.71 -26.75 -18.15
C GLY A 83 13.33 -26.08 -18.08
N HIS A 84 13.21 -24.86 -18.60
CA HIS A 84 12.05 -23.98 -18.46
C HIS A 84 11.03 -24.14 -19.61
N THR A 85 10.68 -25.40 -19.89
CA THR A 85 9.91 -25.80 -21.09
C THR A 85 8.38 -25.64 -20.95
N GLN A 86 7.88 -25.24 -19.78
CA GLN A 86 6.45 -25.09 -19.48
C GLN A 86 6.03 -23.63 -19.24
N ALA A 87 6.90 -22.68 -19.58
CA ALA A 87 6.64 -21.24 -19.51
C ALA A 87 5.35 -20.87 -20.26
N PHE A 88 4.49 -20.05 -19.66
CA PHE A 88 3.35 -19.46 -20.38
C PHE A 88 3.74 -18.27 -21.29
N GLY A 89 5.04 -17.98 -21.43
CA GLY A 89 5.59 -16.99 -22.35
C GLY A 89 5.87 -15.61 -21.72
N ARG A 90 6.01 -14.59 -22.57
CA ARG A 90 6.35 -13.22 -22.15
C ARG A 90 5.11 -12.39 -21.81
N MET A 91 5.11 -11.75 -20.64
CA MET A 91 4.00 -10.87 -20.19
C MET A 91 4.18 -9.40 -20.54
N THR A 92 5.42 -8.91 -20.60
CA THR A 92 5.73 -7.47 -20.79
C THR A 92 6.90 -7.30 -21.75
N ALA A 93 7.04 -6.13 -22.37
CA ALA A 93 8.23 -5.82 -23.16
C ALA A 93 9.50 -5.85 -22.28
N PHE A 94 10.59 -6.38 -22.83
CA PHE A 94 11.88 -6.51 -22.15
C PHE A 94 11.76 -7.26 -20.81
N HIS A 95 12.11 -6.60 -19.69
CA HIS A 95 12.35 -7.18 -18.37
C HIS A 95 11.41 -6.61 -17.29
N GLY A 96 10.39 -5.85 -17.69
CA GLY A 96 9.69 -4.95 -16.78
C GLY A 96 10.47 -3.64 -16.52
N GLN A 97 10.13 -2.95 -15.42
CA GLN A 97 10.57 -1.58 -15.18
C GLN A 97 11.90 -1.50 -14.41
N MET A 98 13.03 -1.54 -15.14
CA MET A 98 14.39 -1.50 -14.57
C MET A 98 14.66 -0.35 -13.58
N GLY A 99 14.02 0.82 -13.81
CA GLY A 99 14.13 1.96 -12.90
C GLY A 99 13.56 1.66 -11.49
N MET A 100 12.47 0.89 -11.40
CA MET A 100 11.89 0.51 -10.11
C MET A 100 12.71 -0.56 -9.39
N TYR A 101 13.26 -1.54 -10.12
CA TYR A 101 14.16 -2.53 -9.52
C TYR A 101 15.40 -1.86 -8.92
N THR A 102 15.98 -0.87 -9.63
CA THR A 102 17.12 -0.10 -9.10
C THR A 102 16.76 0.67 -7.82
N ARG A 103 15.57 1.29 -7.75
CA ARG A 103 15.08 1.97 -6.53
C ARG A 103 14.90 0.98 -5.38
N ALA A 104 14.19 -0.13 -5.61
CA ALA A 104 13.94 -1.16 -4.60
C ALA A 104 15.24 -1.76 -4.06
N LEU A 105 16.18 -2.11 -4.94
CA LEU A 105 17.50 -2.62 -4.57
C LEU A 105 18.28 -1.58 -3.74
N THR A 106 18.26 -0.31 -4.15
CA THR A 106 18.92 0.77 -3.40
C THR A 106 18.31 0.95 -2.02
N TYR A 107 16.98 0.92 -1.89
CA TYR A 107 16.27 1.00 -0.59
C TYR A 107 16.64 -0.17 0.33
N MET A 108 16.58 -1.41 -0.17
CA MET A 108 16.96 -2.60 0.61
C MET A 108 18.43 -2.59 1.04
N LEU A 109 19.35 -2.23 0.14
CA LEU A 109 20.78 -2.14 0.46
C LEU A 109 21.12 -0.97 1.40
N SER A 110 20.36 0.13 1.38
CA SER A 110 20.61 1.28 2.27
C SER A 110 20.15 1.00 3.71
N HIS A 111 19.05 0.27 3.88
CA HIS A 111 18.50 -0.07 5.21
C HIS A 111 19.14 -1.31 5.82
N GLY A 112 19.50 -2.30 5.00
CA GLY A 112 19.92 -3.61 5.51
C GLY A 112 18.79 -4.37 6.19
N ALA A 113 19.13 -5.51 6.79
CA ALA A 113 18.18 -6.42 7.41
C ALA A 113 17.49 -5.82 8.66
N ASP A 114 18.31 -5.18 9.49
CA ASP A 114 17.92 -4.50 10.72
C ASP A 114 17.13 -3.22 10.45
N GLY A 115 17.52 -2.42 9.45
CA GLY A 115 16.74 -1.26 9.03
C GLY A 115 15.37 -1.62 8.45
N LEU A 116 15.27 -2.64 7.59
CA LEU A 116 13.98 -3.11 7.05
C LEU A 116 13.05 -3.70 8.13
N ARG A 117 13.64 -4.32 9.16
CA ARG A 117 12.91 -4.74 10.36
C ARG A 117 12.38 -3.51 11.12
N GLN A 118 13.24 -2.52 11.37
CA GLN A 118 12.83 -1.30 12.07
C GLN A 118 11.71 -0.56 11.30
N VAL A 119 11.85 -0.40 9.98
CA VAL A 119 10.80 0.13 9.09
C VAL A 119 9.45 -0.55 9.37
N SER A 120 9.43 -1.89 9.42
CA SER A 120 8.22 -2.67 9.66
C SER A 120 7.67 -2.48 11.09
N GLU A 121 8.54 -2.43 12.09
CA GLU A 121 8.16 -2.23 13.50
C GLU A 121 7.61 -0.81 13.75
N ASP A 122 8.24 0.22 13.17
CA ASP A 122 7.85 1.63 13.31
C ASP A 122 6.54 1.94 12.55
N ALA A 123 6.31 1.37 11.36
CA ALA A 123 5.02 1.50 10.66
C ALA A 123 3.84 0.92 11.47
N VAL A 124 4.02 -0.28 12.04
CA VAL A 124 3.01 -0.92 12.91
C VAL A 124 2.80 -0.11 14.20
N LEU A 125 3.87 0.45 14.78
CA LEU A 125 3.78 1.29 15.96
C LEU A 125 3.00 2.59 15.70
N ASN A 126 3.30 3.27 14.59
CA ASN A 126 2.64 4.51 14.18
C ASN A 126 1.12 4.30 13.96
N ALA A 127 0.73 3.22 13.27
CA ALA A 127 -0.67 2.89 13.05
C ALA A 127 -1.42 2.57 14.36
N ASN A 128 -0.79 1.79 15.25
CA ASN A 128 -1.38 1.49 16.56
C ASN A 128 -1.48 2.73 17.46
N TYR A 129 -0.54 3.68 17.35
CA TYR A 129 -0.61 4.94 18.07
C TYR A 129 -1.85 5.77 17.64
N ILE A 130 -2.09 5.90 16.34
CA ILE A 130 -3.32 6.53 15.81
C ILE A 130 -4.57 5.77 16.27
N LEU A 131 -4.58 4.43 16.16
CA LEU A 131 -5.70 3.58 16.57
C LEU A 131 -6.12 3.84 18.02
N ARG A 132 -5.15 3.83 18.95
CA ARG A 132 -5.40 4.06 20.38
C ARG A 132 -5.76 5.51 20.69
N ALA A 133 -5.21 6.48 19.95
CA ALA A 133 -5.48 7.91 20.15
C ALA A 133 -6.84 8.38 19.62
N MET A 134 -7.54 7.55 18.84
CA MET A 134 -8.84 7.85 18.22
C MET A 134 -9.98 6.94 18.72
N GLU A 135 -9.69 5.95 19.59
CA GLU A 135 -10.62 4.90 20.03
C GLU A 135 -11.83 5.41 20.85
N ASP A 136 -11.70 6.60 21.47
CA ASP A 136 -12.80 7.31 22.17
C ASP A 136 -13.67 8.17 21.22
N VAL A 137 -13.15 8.50 20.04
CA VAL A 137 -13.82 9.38 19.06
C VAL A 137 -14.52 8.57 17.98
N LEU A 138 -13.81 7.63 17.35
CA LEU A 138 -14.26 6.88 16.19
C LEU A 138 -14.45 5.41 16.51
N HIS A 139 -15.44 4.80 15.86
CA HIS A 139 -15.72 3.39 16.02
C HIS A 139 -14.69 2.55 15.25
N ALA A 140 -13.76 1.92 15.98
CA ALA A 140 -12.79 0.98 15.43
C ALA A 140 -13.31 -0.48 15.55
N PRO A 141 -13.91 -1.07 14.49
CA PRO A 141 -14.65 -2.33 14.61
C PRO A 141 -13.81 -3.53 15.07
N PHE A 142 -12.52 -3.57 14.73
CA PHE A 142 -11.62 -4.70 15.03
C PHE A 142 -10.62 -4.41 16.16
N ALA A 143 -10.69 -3.25 16.80
CA ALA A 143 -9.76 -2.86 17.87
C ALA A 143 -9.75 -3.83 19.08
N HIS A 144 -10.86 -4.54 19.30
CA HIS A 144 -11.00 -5.57 20.33
C HIS A 144 -10.24 -6.87 20.03
N SER A 145 -9.83 -7.10 18.77
CA SER A 145 -9.08 -8.30 18.35
C SER A 145 -7.59 -8.24 18.69
N GLY A 146 -7.08 -7.06 19.08
CA GLY A 146 -5.67 -6.83 19.39
C GLY A 146 -5.11 -5.55 18.73
N PRO A 147 -3.78 -5.41 18.68
CA PRO A 147 -3.14 -4.38 17.87
C PRO A 147 -3.41 -4.63 16.38
N CYS A 148 -3.46 -3.56 15.59
CA CYS A 148 -3.47 -3.64 14.13
C CYS A 148 -2.04 -3.85 13.59
N MET A 149 -1.89 -4.02 12.27
CA MET A 149 -0.58 -3.98 11.61
C MET A 149 -0.25 -2.54 11.19
N HIS A 150 0.23 -2.29 9.97
CA HIS A 150 0.65 -0.98 9.46
C HIS A 150 -0.49 0.01 9.18
N GLU A 151 -1.75 -0.42 9.32
CA GLU A 151 -2.95 0.37 9.02
C GLU A 151 -3.99 0.27 10.15
N ALA A 152 -4.72 1.37 10.39
CA ALA A 152 -5.77 1.49 11.40
C ALA A 152 -7.14 1.72 10.74
N LEU A 153 -8.12 0.84 11.02
CA LEU A 153 -9.45 0.89 10.40
C LEU A 153 -10.52 1.41 11.36
N PHE A 154 -11.20 2.47 10.94
CA PHE A 154 -12.35 3.08 11.61
C PHE A 154 -13.61 3.04 10.71
N GLY A 155 -14.78 3.35 11.28
CA GLY A 155 -16.03 3.55 10.54
C GLY A 155 -16.83 4.76 11.05
N ASP A 156 -17.81 5.20 10.25
CA ASP A 156 -18.63 6.41 10.48
C ASP A 156 -19.76 6.25 11.52
N LYS A 157 -19.82 5.11 12.21
CA LYS A 157 -20.83 4.83 13.23
C LYS A 157 -20.79 5.86 14.37
N GLY A 158 -21.85 6.65 14.45
CA GLY A 158 -22.03 7.70 15.46
C GLY A 158 -21.93 9.12 14.91
N PHE A 159 -21.72 9.31 13.61
CA PHE A 159 -21.90 10.61 12.95
C PHE A 159 -23.38 11.05 12.98
N ALA A 160 -23.59 12.36 12.86
CA ALA A 160 -24.93 12.93 12.79
C ALA A 160 -25.64 12.55 11.47
N GLU A 161 -26.98 12.63 11.46
CA GLU A 161 -27.79 12.23 10.31
C GLU A 161 -27.44 13.05 9.05
N GLY A 162 -27.16 12.33 7.96
CA GLY A 162 -26.78 12.92 6.68
C GLY A 162 -25.32 13.38 6.57
N LEU A 163 -24.48 13.15 7.59
CA LEU A 163 -23.02 13.24 7.45
C LEU A 163 -22.41 11.85 7.24
N THR A 164 -21.38 11.79 6.40
CA THR A 164 -20.76 10.55 5.91
C THR A 164 -19.24 10.60 6.03
N THR A 165 -18.58 9.45 5.83
CA THR A 165 -17.12 9.38 5.68
C THR A 165 -16.57 10.36 4.64
N LEU A 166 -17.26 10.56 3.53
CA LEU A 166 -16.87 11.53 2.49
C LEU A 166 -16.82 12.96 3.04
N ASP A 167 -17.75 13.34 3.92
CA ASP A 167 -17.81 14.68 4.49
C ASP A 167 -16.67 14.93 5.49
N LEU A 168 -16.32 13.93 6.30
CA LEU A 168 -15.11 13.97 7.11
C LEU A 168 -13.86 14.12 6.23
N ALA A 169 -13.74 13.30 5.19
CA ALA A 169 -12.58 13.31 4.30
C ALA A 169 -12.43 14.64 3.55
N LYS A 170 -13.54 15.30 3.15
CA LYS A 170 -13.48 16.66 2.60
C LYS A 170 -13.14 17.71 3.67
N GLY A 171 -13.56 17.52 4.92
CA GLY A 171 -13.14 18.34 6.05
C GLY A 171 -11.63 18.26 6.33
N LEU A 172 -11.02 17.06 6.24
CA LEU A 172 -9.57 16.89 6.38
C LEU A 172 -8.75 17.66 5.33
N ILE A 173 -9.28 17.82 4.11
CA ILE A 173 -8.62 18.62 3.07
C ILE A 173 -8.53 20.10 3.49
N ASP A 174 -9.54 20.63 4.20
CA ASP A 174 -9.51 21.99 4.73
C ASP A 174 -8.55 22.15 5.93
N GLU A 175 -8.32 21.08 6.69
CA GLU A 175 -7.25 21.01 7.71
C GLU A 175 -5.85 20.79 7.10
N GLY A 176 -5.74 20.73 5.77
CA GLY A 176 -4.48 20.59 5.03
C GLY A 176 -3.96 19.16 4.83
N TYR A 177 -4.77 18.14 5.14
CA TYR A 177 -4.40 16.73 4.99
C TYR A 177 -5.01 16.09 3.74
N HIS A 178 -4.24 15.24 3.06
CA HIS A 178 -4.85 14.26 2.15
C HIS A 178 -5.68 13.28 2.99
N PRO A 179 -6.95 12.99 2.63
CA PRO A 179 -7.75 12.04 3.39
C PRO A 179 -7.21 10.62 3.27
N MET A 180 -7.58 9.79 4.24
CA MET A 180 -7.27 8.37 4.26
C MET A 180 -8.04 7.60 3.17
N THR A 181 -7.70 6.32 2.97
CA THR A 181 -8.47 5.44 2.08
C THR A 181 -9.90 5.28 2.61
N MET A 182 -10.88 5.60 1.77
CA MET A 182 -12.31 5.57 2.11
C MET A 182 -13.03 4.39 1.48
N TYR A 183 -14.08 3.92 2.16
CA TYR A 183 -15.02 2.90 1.66
C TYR A 183 -14.37 1.55 1.29
N PHE A 184 -13.15 1.30 1.77
CA PHE A 184 -12.46 0.03 1.70
C PHE A 184 -11.84 -0.31 3.06
N PRO A 185 -11.89 -1.58 3.53
CA PRO A 185 -12.54 -2.73 2.91
C PRO A 185 -14.07 -2.69 3.03
N LEU A 186 -14.77 -3.26 2.03
CA LEU A 186 -16.24 -3.22 1.91
C LEU A 186 -17.02 -3.89 3.06
N VAL A 187 -16.34 -4.60 3.96
CA VAL A 187 -16.93 -5.24 5.14
C VAL A 187 -17.22 -4.26 6.29
N VAL A 188 -16.74 -3.02 6.21
CA VAL A 188 -16.99 -1.96 7.20
C VAL A 188 -17.74 -0.80 6.54
N HIS A 189 -18.91 -0.46 7.10
CA HIS A 189 -19.66 0.72 6.67
C HIS A 189 -18.87 1.99 6.99
N GLY A 190 -18.77 2.88 5.99
CA GLY A 190 -18.03 4.13 6.12
C GLY A 190 -16.56 3.93 6.47
N ALA A 191 -15.94 2.86 5.97
CA ALA A 191 -14.55 2.52 6.24
C ALA A 191 -13.60 3.71 6.02
N MET A 192 -12.77 3.98 7.03
CA MET A 192 -11.67 4.94 7.02
C MET A 192 -10.40 4.16 7.39
N LEU A 193 -9.57 3.89 6.39
CA LEU A 193 -8.38 3.06 6.51
C LEU A 193 -7.14 3.96 6.49
N VAL A 194 -6.53 4.15 7.66
CA VAL A 194 -5.46 5.12 7.92
C VAL A 194 -4.12 4.40 8.02
N GLU A 195 -3.21 4.71 7.10
CA GLU A 195 -1.84 4.20 7.06
C GLU A 195 -0.85 5.37 7.18
N PRO A 196 -0.09 5.49 8.29
CA PRO A 196 0.89 6.57 8.47
C PRO A 196 2.28 6.25 7.93
N THR A 197 2.58 4.98 7.60
CA THR A 197 3.94 4.46 7.31
C THR A 197 4.94 4.64 8.47
N GLU A 198 6.18 4.20 8.26
CA GLU A 198 7.31 4.41 9.18
C GLU A 198 7.92 5.81 9.08
N THR A 199 7.81 6.44 7.90
CA THR A 199 8.54 7.67 7.58
C THR A 199 8.01 8.90 8.29
N GLU A 200 6.76 8.86 8.76
CA GLU A 200 6.13 9.98 9.42
C GLU A 200 6.58 10.16 10.87
N SER A 201 6.92 11.40 11.21
CA SER A 201 7.38 11.73 12.54
C SER A 201 6.22 11.69 13.55
N LYS A 202 6.52 11.35 14.81
CA LYS A 202 5.53 11.46 15.91
C LYS A 202 4.88 12.85 15.95
N ALA A 203 5.63 13.92 15.66
CA ALA A 203 5.10 15.28 15.62
C ALA A 203 4.09 15.49 14.49
N THR A 204 4.31 14.91 13.30
CA THR A 204 3.31 14.91 12.21
C THR A 204 2.08 14.13 12.63
N ILE A 205 2.27 12.96 13.24
CA ILE A 205 1.17 12.07 13.64
C ILE A 205 0.32 12.71 14.76
N ASP A 206 0.94 13.41 15.72
CA ASP A 206 0.22 14.17 16.75
C ASP A 206 -0.64 15.31 16.14
N GLN A 207 -0.12 16.00 15.11
CA GLN A 207 -0.86 17.03 14.38
C GLN A 207 -2.02 16.42 13.58
N PHE A 208 -1.79 15.30 12.89
CA PHE A 208 -2.83 14.56 12.17
C PHE A 208 -3.94 14.07 13.11
N ILE A 209 -3.60 13.45 14.25
CA ILE A 209 -4.56 13.03 15.28
C ILE A 209 -5.38 14.23 15.77
N THR A 210 -4.76 15.40 15.96
CA THR A 210 -5.46 16.61 16.39
C THR A 210 -6.48 17.09 15.35
N ALA A 211 -6.09 17.16 14.07
CA ALA A 211 -6.98 17.52 12.97
C ALA A 211 -8.10 16.49 12.77
N PHE A 212 -7.75 15.20 12.73
CA PHE A 212 -8.68 14.10 12.52
C PHE A 212 -9.71 13.99 13.65
N ARG A 213 -9.29 14.18 14.91
CA ARG A 213 -10.19 14.32 16.06
C ARG A 213 -11.14 15.50 15.91
N SER A 214 -10.62 16.69 15.58
CA SER A 214 -11.43 17.90 15.37
C SER A 214 -12.54 17.67 14.34
N VAL A 215 -12.21 17.15 13.15
CA VAL A 215 -13.19 16.90 12.09
C VAL A 215 -14.16 15.77 12.45
N ALA A 216 -13.69 14.71 13.12
CA ALA A 216 -14.55 13.62 13.59
C ALA A 216 -15.55 14.07 14.68
N GLU A 217 -15.12 14.92 15.62
CA GLU A 217 -16.00 15.49 16.65
C GLU A 217 -17.03 16.44 16.03
N ARG A 218 -16.64 17.26 15.04
CA ARG A 218 -17.55 18.08 14.22
C ARG A 218 -18.58 17.23 13.46
N ALA A 219 -18.17 16.10 12.89
CA ALA A 219 -19.06 15.17 12.19
C ALA A 219 -20.07 14.48 13.13
N LYS A 220 -19.66 14.18 14.38
CA LYS A 220 -20.55 13.67 15.43
C LYS A 220 -21.50 14.76 15.97
N ALA A 221 -21.08 16.03 15.95
CA ALA A 221 -21.87 17.17 16.39
C ALA A 221 -22.89 17.68 15.36
N GLY A 222 -22.85 17.21 14.10
CA GLY A 222 -23.75 17.68 13.04
C GLY A 222 -23.33 19.01 12.42
N ASP A 223 -22.02 19.26 12.28
CA ASP A 223 -21.50 20.43 11.59
C ASP A 223 -21.78 20.36 10.07
N GLU A 224 -22.88 20.99 9.65
CA GLU A 224 -23.31 21.10 8.25
C GLU A 224 -22.25 21.73 7.33
N THR A 225 -21.26 22.48 7.84
CA THR A 225 -20.21 23.06 6.99
C THR A 225 -19.42 21.97 6.26
N LEU A 226 -19.25 20.78 6.87
CA LEU A 226 -18.55 19.64 6.30
C LEU A 226 -19.17 19.16 4.98
N LYS A 227 -20.49 19.28 4.79
CA LYS A 227 -21.18 18.93 3.52
C LYS A 227 -20.75 19.81 2.34
N THR A 228 -20.24 20.99 2.63
CA THR A 228 -19.78 21.97 1.62
C THR A 228 -18.26 22.05 1.49
N ALA A 229 -17.52 21.42 2.39
CA ALA A 229 -16.07 21.26 2.29
C ALA A 229 -15.67 20.48 1.01
N PRO A 230 -14.49 20.70 0.41
CA PRO A 230 -13.47 21.63 0.88
C PRO A 230 -13.77 23.09 0.48
N HIS A 231 -13.46 24.02 1.38
CA HIS A 231 -13.56 25.48 1.20
C HIS A 231 -12.24 26.14 0.82
N TYR A 232 -11.10 25.58 1.24
CA TYR A 232 -9.77 26.18 1.03
C TYR A 232 -9.00 25.56 -0.14
N ALA A 233 -9.46 24.42 -0.67
CA ALA A 233 -8.88 23.80 -1.85
C ALA A 233 -9.09 24.63 -3.13
N PRO A 234 -8.22 24.50 -4.16
CA PRO A 234 -8.37 25.23 -5.44
C PRO A 234 -9.68 24.95 -6.20
N ARG A 235 -10.39 23.87 -5.85
CA ARG A 235 -11.72 23.49 -6.35
C ARG A 235 -12.54 22.92 -5.20
N SER A 236 -13.83 23.25 -5.17
CA SER A 236 -14.84 22.60 -4.33
C SER A 236 -15.14 21.17 -4.81
N ARG A 237 -16.12 20.50 -4.18
CA ARG A 237 -16.68 19.23 -4.69
C ARG A 237 -17.07 19.37 -6.17
N LEU A 238 -16.73 18.35 -6.96
CA LEU A 238 -17.05 18.24 -8.39
C LEU A 238 -18.39 17.52 -8.57
N ASP A 239 -19.09 17.79 -9.67
CA ASP A 239 -20.30 17.04 -10.02
C ASP A 239 -19.93 15.71 -10.68
N GLU A 240 -19.71 14.70 -9.83
CA GLU A 240 -19.42 13.32 -10.23
C GLU A 240 -20.56 12.71 -11.09
N THR A 241 -21.82 13.12 -10.85
CA THR A 241 -22.96 12.64 -11.63
C THR A 241 -22.93 13.18 -13.06
N LEU A 242 -22.63 14.47 -13.22
CA LEU A 242 -22.46 15.09 -14.53
C LEU A 242 -21.24 14.51 -15.26
N ALA A 243 -20.10 14.37 -14.57
CA ALA A 243 -18.89 13.80 -15.15
C ALA A 243 -19.11 12.36 -15.65
N ALA A 244 -19.78 11.51 -14.88
CA ALA A 244 -20.11 10.15 -15.29
C ALA A 244 -21.13 10.06 -16.43
N ARG A 245 -22.08 11.01 -16.52
CA ARG A 245 -23.15 11.02 -17.54
C ARG A 245 -22.79 11.76 -18.83
N LYS A 246 -21.87 12.72 -18.77
CA LYS A 246 -21.40 13.56 -19.88
C LYS A 246 -19.87 13.76 -19.80
N PRO A 247 -19.07 12.68 -19.94
CA PRO A 247 -17.63 12.76 -19.79
C PRO A 247 -16.97 13.56 -20.91
N MET A 248 -16.22 14.62 -20.55
CA MET A 248 -15.30 15.33 -21.44
C MET A 248 -13.89 14.79 -21.21
N LEU A 249 -13.46 13.83 -22.03
CA LEU A 249 -12.22 13.06 -21.83
C LEU A 249 -10.97 13.69 -22.47
N SER A 250 -11.15 14.66 -23.36
CA SER A 250 -10.08 15.39 -24.03
C SER A 250 -10.43 16.88 -24.08
N PHE A 251 -9.42 17.74 -24.04
CA PHE A 251 -9.61 19.14 -24.38
C PHE A 251 -10.08 19.28 -25.84
N LEU A 252 -11.04 20.16 -26.07
CA LEU A 252 -11.54 20.51 -27.40
C LEU A 252 -11.20 21.98 -27.65
N GLU A 253 -10.31 22.25 -28.61
CA GLU A 253 -10.13 23.59 -29.15
C GLU A 253 -11.36 23.93 -30.01
N GLY A 254 -12.31 24.71 -29.48
CA GLY A 254 -13.46 25.15 -30.27
C GLY A 254 -14.59 25.85 -29.51
N ASP A 255 -14.91 25.44 -28.28
CA ASP A 255 -16.12 25.90 -27.56
C ASP A 255 -15.91 27.26 -26.84
N GLY A 256 -15.47 28.26 -27.60
CA GLY A 256 -15.13 29.61 -27.13
C GLY A 256 -15.66 30.73 -28.04
N GLU A 257 -16.98 30.74 -28.27
CA GLU A 257 -17.76 31.92 -28.71
C GLU A 257 -18.83 32.28 -27.67
#